data_AF-A0A453GSX1-F1
#
_entry.id   AF-A0A453GSX1-F1
#
_cell.length_a   1.000
_cell.length_b   1.000
_cell.length_c   1.000
_cell.angle_alpha   90.00
_cell.angle_beta   90.00
_cell.angle_gamma   90.00
#
_symmetry.space_group_name_H-M   'P 1'
#
loop_
_entity.id
_entity.type
_entity.pdbx_description
1 polymer ?
#
loop_
_entity_poly.entity_id
_entity_poly.type
_entity_poly.pdbx_seq_one_letter_code
_entity_poly.pdbx_strand_id
1 'polypeptide(L)'
;VDDIIPALKLSYNHLPYHLQQLFSYCAMFPKGYRFEKEQLIRMWIALGFVMDERKKLEDAGSDNFDDLVDRSFFQKDEQHFIVHDLMHDVAQEVSVHECLLVDGSDSLKVFTSIRHVGIWTESVGDQRVA
;
A
#
# COMPACT_ATOMS: atom_id res chain seq x y z
N VAL A 1 19.90 6.41 -10.40
CA VAL A 1 18.62 5.98 -9.79
C VAL A 1 18.11 7.03 -8.82
N ASP A 2 19.01 7.86 -8.25
CA ASP A 2 18.70 8.93 -7.28
C ASP A 2 17.63 9.97 -7.70
N ASP A 3 17.36 10.17 -8.99
CA ASP A 3 16.35 11.14 -9.45
C ASP A 3 14.95 10.57 -9.73
N ILE A 4 14.79 9.23 -9.67
CA ILE A 4 13.52 8.59 -10.06
C ILE A 4 12.47 8.72 -8.97
N ILE A 5 12.85 8.46 -7.71
CA ILE A 5 11.91 8.56 -6.57
C ILE A 5 11.34 9.97 -6.41
N PRO A 6 12.15 11.06 -6.45
CA PRO A 6 11.61 12.43 -6.44
C PRO A 6 10.61 12.70 -7.56
N ALA A 7 10.85 12.19 -8.77
CA ALA A 7 9.93 12.33 -9.90
C ALA A 7 8.62 11.56 -9.68
N LEU A 8 8.68 10.32 -9.20
CA LEU A 8 7.50 9.51 -8.88
C LEU A 8 6.68 10.11 -7.73
N LYS A 9 7.34 10.75 -6.75
CA LYS A 9 6.65 11.50 -5.67
C LYS A 9 5.83 12.66 -6.22
N LEU A 10 6.23 13.28 -7.33
CA LEU A 10 5.37 14.27 -7.98
C LEU A 10 4.06 13.63 -8.41
N SER A 11 4.07 12.45 -9.04
CA SER A 11 2.83 11.74 -9.39
C SER A 11 1.94 11.50 -8.17
N TYR A 12 2.53 11.10 -7.03
CA TYR A 12 1.80 10.94 -5.77
C TYR A 12 1.18 12.26 -5.28
N ASN A 13 1.94 13.35 -5.28
CA ASN A 13 1.47 14.66 -4.82
C ASN A 13 0.31 15.21 -5.67
N HIS A 14 0.16 14.76 -6.92
CA HIS A 14 -0.95 15.13 -7.80
C HIS A 14 -2.19 14.23 -7.63
N LEU A 15 -2.14 13.18 -6.81
CA LEU A 15 -3.33 12.40 -6.48
C LEU A 15 -4.30 13.23 -5.62
N PRO A 16 -5.61 13.06 -5.80
CA PRO A 16 -6.59 13.45 -4.79
C PRO A 16 -6.24 12.87 -3.41
N TYR A 17 -6.50 13.63 -2.35
CA TYR A 17 -6.10 13.24 -0.98
C TYR A 17 -6.60 11.86 -0.55
N HIS A 18 -7.83 11.49 -0.92
CA HIS A 18 -8.37 10.17 -0.60
C HIS A 18 -7.55 9.03 -1.26
N LEU A 19 -7.11 9.19 -2.51
CA LEU A 19 -6.25 8.20 -3.18
C LEU A 19 -4.84 8.16 -2.58
N GLN A 20 -4.30 9.31 -2.15
CA GLN A 20 -3.02 9.35 -1.44
C GLN A 20 -3.07 8.50 -0.17
N GLN A 21 -4.14 8.61 0.62
CA GLN A 21 -4.35 7.83 1.84
C GLN A 21 -4.47 6.32 1.57
N LEU A 22 -5.23 5.94 0.53
CA LEU A 22 -5.39 4.53 0.16
C LEU A 22 -4.08 3.91 -0.34
N PHE A 23 -3.29 4.68 -1.10
CA PHE A 23 -1.99 4.24 -1.60
C PHE A 23 -0.92 4.16 -0.49
N SER A 24 -0.83 5.15 0.41
CA SER A 24 0.17 5.16 1.48
C SER A 24 0.04 3.96 2.42
N TYR A 25 -1.18 3.43 2.59
CA TYR A 25 -1.42 2.18 3.32
C TYR A 25 -0.66 0.99 2.73
N CYS A 26 -0.40 0.98 1.41
CA CYS A 26 0.28 -0.14 0.76
C CYS A 26 1.75 -0.29 1.19
N ALA A 27 2.33 0.70 1.87
CA ALA A 27 3.63 0.59 2.54
C ALA A 27 3.68 -0.53 3.60
N MET A 28 2.52 -0.98 4.07
CA MET A 28 2.37 -2.07 5.03
C MET A 28 2.54 -3.47 4.42
N PHE A 29 2.51 -3.57 3.08
CA PHE A 29 2.78 -4.85 2.40
C PHE A 29 4.27 -4.97 2.09
N PRO A 30 4.85 -6.17 2.09
CA PRO A 30 6.19 -6.38 1.56
C PRO A 30 6.30 -5.98 0.09
N LYS A 31 7.51 -5.67 -0.39
CA LYS A 31 7.76 -5.45 -1.83
C LYS A 31 7.38 -6.69 -2.64
N GLY A 32 6.78 -6.48 -3.80
CA GLY A 32 6.28 -7.56 -4.66
C GLY A 32 5.07 -8.33 -4.11
N TYR A 33 4.47 -7.89 -3.00
CA TYR A 33 3.27 -8.53 -2.46
C TYR A 33 2.13 -8.50 -3.49
N ARG A 34 1.56 -9.67 -3.77
CA ARG A 34 0.42 -9.86 -4.65
C ARG A 34 -0.86 -9.81 -3.85
N PHE A 35 -1.73 -8.86 -4.16
CA PHE A 35 -3.04 -8.71 -3.52
C PHE A 35 -4.19 -8.89 -4.51
N GLU A 36 -5.30 -9.40 -3.99
CA GLU A 36 -6.59 -9.41 -4.68
C GLU A 36 -7.29 -8.06 -4.47
N LYS A 37 -7.95 -7.55 -5.52
CA LYS A 37 -8.63 -6.24 -5.51
C LYS A 37 -9.65 -6.16 -4.38
N GLU A 38 -10.52 -7.17 -4.29
CA GLU A 38 -11.61 -7.22 -3.33
C GLU A 38 -11.11 -7.28 -1.88
N GLN A 39 -9.97 -7.95 -1.65
CA GLN A 39 -9.35 -8.03 -0.34
C GLN A 39 -8.83 -6.66 0.11
N LEU A 40 -8.11 -5.95 -0.75
CA LEU A 40 -7.58 -4.62 -0.43
C LEU A 40 -8.71 -3.61 -0.17
N ILE A 41 -9.76 -3.64 -1.00
CA ILE A 41 -10.95 -2.78 -0.81
C ILE A 41 -11.59 -3.02 0.56
N ARG A 42 -11.75 -4.28 0.97
CA ARG A 42 -12.31 -4.60 2.30
C ARG A 42 -11.43 -4.08 3.44
N MET A 43 -10.11 -4.13 3.30
CA MET A 43 -9.18 -3.55 4.28
C MET A 43 -9.36 -2.03 4.38
N TRP A 44 -9.44 -1.33 3.25
CA TRP A 44 -9.68 0.11 3.24
C TRP A 44 -11.00 0.50 3.89
N ILE A 45 -12.07 -0.25 3.64
CA ILE A 45 -13.39 -0.04 4.27
C ILE A 45 -13.29 -0.27 5.78
N ALA A 46 -12.65 -1.36 6.23
CA ALA A 46 -12.50 -1.68 7.64
C ALA A 46 -11.67 -0.63 8.40
N LEU A 47 -10.71 0.01 7.72
CA LEU A 47 -9.91 1.12 8.26
C LEU A 47 -10.63 2.48 8.19
N GLY A 48 -11.81 2.54 7.56
CA GLY A 48 -12.58 3.76 7.39
C GLY A 48 -12.00 4.72 6.34
N PHE A 49 -11.16 4.24 5.43
CA PHE A 49 -10.57 5.06 4.37
C PHE A 49 -11.53 5.31 3.20
N VAL A 50 -12.53 4.44 3.04
CA VAL A 50 -13.60 4.61 2.04
C VAL A 50 -14.87 5.04 2.77
N MET A 51 -15.38 6.21 2.42
CA MET A 51 -16.62 6.75 2.95
C MET A 51 -17.44 7.35 1.80
N ASP A 52 -18.69 6.93 1.68
CA ASP A 52 -19.65 7.48 0.71
C ASP A 52 -21.06 7.35 1.29
N GLU A 53 -21.89 8.38 1.14
CA GLU A 53 -23.27 8.41 1.67
C GLU A 53 -24.31 7.91 0.65
N ARG A 54 -23.92 7.83 -0.64
CA ARG A 54 -24.82 7.59 -1.77
C ARG A 54 -24.54 6.26 -2.47
N LYS A 55 -23.30 5.79 -2.41
CA LYS A 55 -22.84 4.53 -3.05
C LYS A 55 -22.55 3.47 -2.00
N LYS A 56 -22.58 2.19 -2.40
CA LYS A 56 -22.02 1.11 -1.58
C LYS A 56 -20.52 1.34 -1.43
N LEU A 57 -19.99 1.06 -0.25
CA LEU A 57 -18.56 1.28 0.05
C LEU A 57 -17.67 0.40 -0.83
N GLU A 58 -18.10 -0.81 -1.16
CA GLU A 58 -17.38 -1.71 -2.07
C GLU A 58 -17.26 -1.13 -3.47
N ASP A 59 -18.36 -0.54 -3.98
CA ASP A 59 -18.34 0.08 -5.30
C ASP A 59 -17.50 1.36 -5.29
N ALA A 60 -17.52 2.15 -4.20
CA ALA A 60 -16.68 3.34 -4.05
C ALA A 60 -15.20 2.98 -3.93
N GLY A 61 -14.90 1.92 -3.18
CA GLY A 61 -13.55 1.36 -3.09
C GLY A 61 -13.06 0.80 -4.42
N SER A 62 -13.94 0.19 -5.22
CA SER A 62 -13.59 -0.28 -6.57
C SER A 62 -13.21 0.87 -7.49
N ASP A 63 -13.97 1.97 -7.50
CA ASP A 63 -13.63 3.15 -8.31
C ASP A 63 -12.26 3.71 -7.91
N ASN A 64 -12.00 3.86 -6.60
CA ASN A 64 -10.71 4.33 -6.11
C ASN A 64 -9.55 3.39 -6.47
N PHE A 65 -9.79 2.07 -6.45
CA PHE A 65 -8.81 1.08 -6.85
C PHE A 65 -8.49 1.20 -8.35
N ASP A 66 -9.52 1.31 -9.18
CA ASP A 66 -9.38 1.43 -10.63
C ASP A 66 -8.66 2.75 -11.00
N ASP A 67 -8.95 3.85 -10.29
CA ASP A 67 -8.22 5.12 -10.42
C ASP A 67 -6.72 4.98 -10.12
N LEU A 68 -6.34 4.17 -9.12
CA LEU A 68 -4.93 3.91 -8.79
C LEU A 68 -4.25 3.02 -9.86
N VAL A 69 -4.99 2.08 -10.47
CA VAL A 69 -4.52 1.27 -11.60
C VAL A 69 -4.31 2.15 -12.84
N ASP A 70 -5.28 2.98 -13.18
CA ASP A 70 -5.24 3.87 -14.35
C ASP A 70 -4.09 4.87 -14.26
N ARG A 71 -3.70 5.25 -13.03
CA ARG A 71 -2.55 6.14 -12.76
C ARG A 71 -1.24 5.38 -12.57
N SER A 72 -1.20 4.07 -12.80
CA SER A 72 -0.03 3.20 -12.68
C SER A 72 0.57 3.12 -11.27
N PHE A 73 -0.22 3.39 -10.23
CA PHE A 73 0.19 3.13 -8.84
C PHE A 73 0.09 1.64 -8.52
N PHE A 74 -0.88 0.95 -9.10
CA PHE A 74 -1.03 -0.50 -9.06
C PHE A 74 -0.81 -1.08 -10.45
N GLN A 75 -0.08 -2.19 -10.50
CA GLN A 75 0.18 -2.93 -11.72
C GLN A 75 -0.52 -4.28 -11.65
N LYS A 76 -1.21 -4.66 -12.74
CA LYS A 76 -1.78 -5.99 -12.88
C LYS A 76 -0.68 -7.01 -13.15
N ASP A 77 -0.63 -8.07 -12.35
CA ASP A 77 0.27 -9.22 -12.47
C ASP A 77 -0.56 -10.50 -12.56
N GLU A 78 -0.81 -10.96 -13.79
CA GLU A 78 -1.71 -12.07 -14.11
C GLU A 78 -3.13 -11.90 -13.53
N GLN A 79 -3.44 -12.62 -12.45
CA GLN A 79 -4.72 -12.59 -11.72
C GLN A 79 -4.68 -11.69 -10.48
N HIS A 80 -3.53 -11.11 -10.16
CA HIS A 80 -3.31 -10.30 -8.96
C HIS A 80 -2.90 -8.87 -9.32
N PHE A 81 -2.74 -8.05 -8.30
CA PHE A 81 -2.15 -6.73 -8.40
C PHE A 81 -0.94 -6.61 -7.49
N ILE A 82 0.02 -5.79 -7.90
CA ILE A 82 1.22 -5.45 -7.14
C ILE A 82 1.40 -3.95 -7.08
N VAL A 83 2.08 -3.48 -6.03
CA VAL A 83 2.75 -2.18 -6.06
C VAL A 83 4.18 -2.43 -6.55
N HIS A 84 4.54 -1.85 -7.68
CA HIS A 84 5.89 -1.97 -8.21
C HIS A 84 6.92 -1.44 -7.20
N ASP A 85 8.10 -2.07 -7.08
CA ASP A 85 9.07 -1.77 -6.02
C ASP A 85 9.40 -0.28 -5.85
N LEU A 86 9.55 0.45 -6.96
CA LEU A 86 9.77 1.91 -6.94
C LEU A 86 8.56 2.71 -6.41
N MET A 87 7.34 2.28 -6.73
CA MET A 87 6.13 2.89 -6.16
C MET A 87 5.97 2.50 -4.69
N HIS A 88 6.40 1.30 -4.32
CA HIS A 88 6.45 0.88 -2.92
C HIS A 88 7.42 1.73 -2.11
N ASP A 89 8.60 2.05 -2.64
CA ASP A 89 9.53 3.02 -2.04
C ASP A 89 8.89 4.40 -1.85
N VAL A 90 8.11 4.87 -2.83
CA VAL A 90 7.32 6.09 -2.68
C VAL A 90 6.29 5.97 -1.55
N ALA A 91 5.55 4.86 -1.49
CA ALA A 91 4.56 4.60 -0.44
C ALA A 91 5.23 4.63 0.95
N GLN A 92 6.38 3.99 1.11
CA GLN A 92 7.14 4.01 2.35
C GLN A 92 7.61 5.42 2.73
N GLU A 93 8.09 6.23 1.78
CA GLU A 93 8.52 7.61 2.06
C GLU A 93 7.38 8.55 2.46
N VAL A 94 6.15 8.30 1.98
CA VAL A 94 4.98 9.14 2.28
C VAL A 94 4.17 8.61 3.47
N SER A 95 4.31 7.32 3.83
CA SER A 95 3.62 6.68 4.94
C SER A 95 4.31 6.84 6.30
N VAL A 96 5.54 7.39 6.32
CA VAL A 96 6.49 7.42 7.47
C VAL A 96 5.87 7.94 8.77
N HIS A 97 4.76 8.67 8.71
CA HIS A 97 4.14 9.24 9.90
C HIS A 97 2.90 8.50 10.43
N GLU A 98 2.32 7.50 9.76
CA GLU A 98 1.06 6.89 10.22
C GLU A 98 1.04 5.34 10.23
N CYS A 99 2.00 4.68 9.58
CA CYS A 99 2.00 3.24 9.35
C CYS A 99 3.37 2.60 9.69
N LEU A 100 3.38 1.48 10.41
CA LEU A 100 4.59 0.73 10.81
C LEU A 100 4.47 -0.76 10.47
N LEU A 101 5.33 -1.25 9.57
CA LEU A 101 5.49 -2.68 9.29
C LEU A 101 6.62 -3.27 10.14
N VAL A 102 6.36 -4.39 10.83
CA VAL A 102 7.33 -5.16 11.61
C VAL A 102 7.53 -6.49 10.90
N ASP A 103 8.69 -6.68 10.24
CA ASP A 103 8.99 -7.84 9.39
C ASP A 103 10.23 -8.65 9.85
N GLY A 104 10.83 -8.29 10.99
CA GLY A 104 12.01 -8.96 11.54
C GLY A 104 13.35 -8.43 11.01
N SER A 105 13.36 -7.40 10.17
CA SER A 105 14.57 -6.63 9.84
C SER A 105 14.93 -5.61 10.93
N ASP A 106 16.21 -5.21 11.02
CA ASP A 106 16.68 -4.24 12.02
C ASP A 106 16.55 -2.77 11.58
N SER A 107 16.25 -1.91 12.57
CA SER A 107 16.00 -0.45 12.57
C SER A 107 14.57 0.03 12.27
N LEU A 108 13.64 -0.32 13.15
CA LEU A 108 12.30 0.28 13.21
C LEU A 108 12.36 1.72 13.75
N LYS A 109 11.99 2.72 12.94
CA LYS A 109 11.77 4.09 13.40
C LYS A 109 10.32 4.25 13.85
N VAL A 110 10.12 4.37 15.17
CA VAL A 110 8.80 4.57 15.76
C VAL A 110 8.53 6.07 15.92
N PHE A 111 7.50 6.56 15.25
CA PHE A 111 7.01 7.95 15.38
C PHE A 111 5.76 8.00 16.25
N THR A 112 5.57 9.09 17.00
CA THR A 112 4.39 9.30 17.86
C THR A 112 3.08 9.41 17.08
N SER A 113 3.16 9.64 15.78
CA SER A 113 2.02 9.78 14.87
C SER A 113 1.54 8.45 14.27
N ILE A 114 2.21 7.31 14.54
CA ILE A 114 1.82 5.99 14.02
C ILE A 114 0.41 5.62 14.51
N ARG A 115 -0.47 5.24 13.58
CA ARG A 115 -1.85 4.79 13.81
C ARG A 115 -2.07 3.32 13.46
N HIS A 116 -1.27 2.79 12.53
CA HIS A 116 -1.42 1.43 12.01
C HIS A 116 -0.13 0.64 12.17
N VAL A 117 -0.23 -0.58 12.71
CA VAL A 117 0.89 -1.51 12.86
C VAL A 117 0.54 -2.83 12.18
N GLY A 118 1.46 -3.34 11.37
CA GLY A 118 1.35 -4.61 10.67
C GLY A 118 2.52 -5.47 11.08
N ILE A 119 2.26 -6.74 11.39
CA ILE A 119 3.29 -7.70 11.77
C ILE A 119 3.34 -8.73 10.66
N TRP A 120 4.44 -8.75 9.93
CA TRP A 120 4.74 -9.75 8.94
C TRP A 120 5.66 -10.80 9.55
N THR A 121 5.08 -11.92 9.96
CA THR A 121 5.86 -13.10 10.34
C THR A 121 6.05 -13.95 9.10
N GLU A 122 7.26 -13.96 8.52
CA GLU A 122 7.61 -15.07 7.63
C GLU A 122 7.51 -16.38 8.45
N SER A 123 6.72 -17.34 7.95
CA SER A 123 6.76 -18.70 8.48
C SER A 123 8.17 -19.23 8.23
N VAL A 124 8.95 -19.46 9.29
CA VAL A 124 10.18 -20.26 9.22
C VAL A 124 9.76 -21.67 8.83
N GLY A 125 9.66 -21.92 7.53
CA GLY A 125 9.17 -23.16 6.96
C GLY A 125 9.50 -23.21 5.48
N ASP A 126 10.79 -23.32 5.14
CA ASP A 126 11.40 -24.59 4.72
C ASP A 126 12.76 -24.29 4.05
N GLN A 127 13.82 -24.23 4.86
CA GLN A 127 15.19 -24.29 4.36
C GLN A 127 15.95 -25.38 5.12
N ARG A 128 15.43 -26.61 5.03
CA ARG A 128 16.18 -27.83 5.39
C ARG A 128 15.78 -29.00 4.49
N VAL A 129 16.29 -29.03 3.26
CA VAL A 129 16.70 -30.17 2.39
C VAL A 129 16.56 -29.71 0.93
N ALA A 130 17.52 -29.84 0.00
CA ALA A 130 18.71 -30.69 -0.12
C ALA A 130 19.84 -29.93 -0.82
#